data_AF-A0A9P0IUL6-F1
#
_entry.id   AF-A0A9P0IUL6-F1
#
_cell.length_a   1.000
_cell.length_b   1.000
_cell.length_c   1.000
_cell.angle_alpha   90.00
_cell.angle_beta   90.00
_cell.angle_gamma   90.00
#
_symmetry.space_group_name_H-M   'P 1'
#
loop_
_entity.id
_entity.type
_entity.pdbx_description
1 polymer ?
#
loop_
_entity_poly.entity_id
_entity_poly.type
_entity_poly.pdbx_seq_one_letter_code
_entity_poly.pdbx_strand_id
1 'polypeptide(L)'
;MDNTTVVNMSDLSFSDAVTKLDTPFDVFKFDCKDMISNSEAFKLRQALLTMTFKKKSCDLYSFSQSSDFIRSTNIKKPKEVEQFLIFLEKIKQNIAAYLGKTFNNMISVSCSKYDHGDYLLCHDDRVDDRSVAFIYYLNYDWLPEWGGTLDVYSVDDNNCATEIVKNINPEFNSLIFFPVERYTYHQVAENTSTFSRISINGWFHCDDLSWQMYPYPFKCLSPFYTPHAVSANRCRSVAEMCIEPMFEEPIFREAIRDTFIKDGFIMCEGFFKSSMVDHLSNEIFSNNMHWKIKGPLNKKHYKYVDLDELPLTMLFVVNMLKTDRMFQFFQECSGFEFLGVNIEVQRWHGGHYMVSGGNDGLAGFNVLSVYLFFSQCFGEMSDANKDDLHYVFEEKDTLTPVNI
;
A
#
# COMPACT_ATOMS: atom_id res chain seq x y z
N MET A 1 -8.30 51.39 22.02
CA MET A 1 -9.47 50.61 22.46
C MET A 1 -9.55 49.43 21.52
N ASP A 2 -8.84 48.36 21.91
CA ASP A 2 -8.85 47.08 21.20
C ASP A 2 -10.17 46.37 21.47
N ASN A 3 -10.87 45.99 20.42
CA ASN A 3 -11.99 45.06 20.45
C ASN A 3 -11.58 43.83 19.64
N THR A 4 -10.73 42.99 20.23
CA THR A 4 -10.56 41.59 19.83
C THR A 4 -11.52 40.76 20.69
N THR A 5 -12.77 40.64 20.23
CA THR A 5 -13.71 39.65 20.75
C THR A 5 -13.24 38.27 20.31
N VAL A 6 -12.34 37.66 21.10
CA VAL A 6 -12.11 36.23 21.08
C VAL A 6 -13.37 35.59 21.64
N VAL A 7 -14.18 35.00 20.77
CA VAL A 7 -15.35 34.20 21.18
C VAL A 7 -14.80 32.95 21.87
N ASN A 8 -14.75 33.02 23.20
CA ASN A 8 -14.59 31.88 24.10
C ASN A 8 -15.83 30.99 23.91
N MET A 9 -15.70 29.93 23.10
CA MET A 9 -16.75 28.91 23.03
C MET A 9 -16.62 28.04 24.27
N SER A 10 -17.74 27.69 24.89
CA SER A 10 -17.79 26.67 25.92
C SER A 10 -17.44 25.31 25.32
N ASP A 11 -16.54 24.55 25.94
CA ASP A 11 -16.11 23.19 25.54
C ASP A 11 -17.28 22.21 25.27
N LEU A 12 -18.46 22.50 25.80
CA LEU A 12 -19.73 21.82 25.52
C LEU A 12 -20.06 21.82 24.02
N SER A 13 -19.86 22.92 23.29
CA SER A 13 -20.29 23.01 21.88
C SER A 13 -19.43 22.19 20.92
N PHE A 14 -18.15 21.97 21.24
CA PHE A 14 -17.28 21.10 20.44
C PHE A 14 -17.63 19.63 20.71
N SER A 15 -17.78 19.28 21.98
CA SER A 15 -18.09 17.90 22.40
C SER A 15 -19.43 17.42 21.82
N ASP A 16 -20.44 18.30 21.77
CA ASP A 16 -21.76 17.99 21.22
C ASP A 16 -21.74 17.81 19.68
N ALA A 17 -20.79 18.43 18.99
CA ALA A 17 -20.64 18.37 17.53
C ALA A 17 -19.68 17.27 17.06
N VAL A 18 -19.01 16.59 17.99
CA VAL A 18 -18.13 15.44 17.72
C VAL A 18 -18.90 14.14 17.92
N THR A 19 -18.87 13.28 16.90
CA THR A 19 -19.43 11.93 16.96
C THR A 19 -18.29 10.91 16.88
N LYS A 20 -18.22 10.01 17.87
CA LYS A 20 -17.37 8.81 17.79
C LYS A 20 -17.98 7.82 16.81
N LEU A 21 -17.20 7.35 15.86
CA LEU A 21 -17.64 6.37 14.87
C LEU A 21 -17.51 4.95 15.41
N ASP A 22 -18.35 4.06 14.90
CA ASP A 22 -18.27 2.62 15.17
C ASP A 22 -17.13 2.02 14.33
N THR A 23 -15.94 2.01 14.92
CA THR A 23 -14.67 1.59 14.32
C THR A 23 -13.82 0.81 15.35
N PRO A 24 -12.90 -0.07 14.90
CA PRO A 24 -12.08 -0.92 15.78
C PRO A 24 -11.06 -0.15 16.64
N PHE A 25 -10.78 1.11 16.28
CA PHE A 25 -10.07 2.07 17.11
C PHE A 25 -10.81 3.41 17.12
N ASP A 26 -10.36 4.32 17.98
CA ASP A 26 -11.03 5.60 18.20
C ASP A 26 -10.94 6.52 16.97
N VAL A 27 -12.04 6.62 16.23
CA VAL A 27 -12.21 7.58 15.12
C VAL A 27 -13.36 8.51 15.43
N PHE A 28 -13.12 9.80 15.25
CA PHE A 28 -14.08 10.85 15.55
C PHE A 28 -14.37 11.67 14.31
N LYS A 29 -15.64 12.06 14.16
CA LYS A 29 -16.11 12.98 13.12
C LYS A 29 -16.62 14.25 13.77
N PHE A 30 -16.15 15.39 13.29
CA PHE A 30 -16.58 16.71 13.69
C PHE A 30 -17.26 17.40 12.49
N ASP A 31 -18.52 17.82 12.66
CA ASP A 31 -19.20 18.66 11.66
C ASP A 31 -18.79 20.13 11.84
N CYS A 32 -18.07 20.67 10.87
CA CYS A 32 -17.51 22.01 10.97
C CYS A 32 -18.48 23.12 10.54
N LYS A 33 -19.71 22.81 10.09
CA LYS A 33 -20.65 23.78 9.49
C LYS A 33 -20.98 24.97 10.39
N ASP A 34 -20.98 24.78 11.71
CA ASP A 34 -21.27 25.84 12.68
C ASP A 34 -20.06 26.74 12.94
N MET A 35 -18.84 26.32 12.58
CA MET A 35 -17.60 27.07 12.77
C MET A 35 -17.03 27.65 11.48
N ILE A 36 -17.16 26.93 10.37
CA ILE A 36 -16.81 27.36 9.03
C ILE A 36 -18.07 27.22 8.19
N SER A 37 -18.60 28.33 7.69
CA SER A 37 -19.78 28.26 6.82
C SER A 37 -19.44 27.51 5.54
N ASN A 38 -20.41 26.82 4.93
CA ASN A 38 -20.19 26.14 3.64
C ASN A 38 -19.64 27.11 2.57
N SER A 39 -20.06 28.38 2.59
CA SER A 39 -19.55 29.41 1.68
C SER A 39 -18.04 29.67 1.87
N GLU A 40 -17.56 29.72 3.11
CA GLU A 40 -16.13 29.86 3.41
C GLU A 40 -15.34 28.60 3.06
N ALA A 41 -15.89 27.42 3.36
CA ALA A 41 -15.29 26.14 2.96
C ALA A 41 -15.16 26.03 1.42
N PHE A 42 -16.15 26.53 0.67
CA PHE A 42 -16.06 26.60 -0.79
C PHE A 42 -14.97 27.55 -1.28
N LYS A 43 -14.85 28.74 -0.68
CA LYS A 43 -13.77 29.68 -1.01
C LYS A 43 -12.40 29.08 -0.72
N LEU A 44 -12.25 28.41 0.42
CA LEU A 44 -11.04 27.67 0.78
C LEU A 44 -10.70 26.60 -0.26
N ARG A 45 -11.68 25.78 -0.67
CA ARG A 45 -11.49 24.79 -1.72
C ARG A 45 -11.01 25.42 -3.03
N GLN A 46 -11.64 26.51 -3.47
CA GLN A 46 -11.26 27.21 -4.69
C GLN A 46 -9.83 27.76 -4.59
N ALA A 47 -9.47 28.35 -3.46
CA ALA A 47 -8.12 28.84 -3.21
C ALA A 47 -7.08 27.70 -3.28
N LEU A 48 -7.34 26.55 -2.64
CA LEU A 48 -6.45 25.38 -2.65
C LEU A 48 -6.23 24.83 -4.07
N LEU A 49 -7.27 24.80 -4.91
CA LEU A 49 -7.15 24.31 -6.28
C LEU A 49 -6.27 25.18 -7.19
N THR A 50 -5.99 26.42 -6.79
CA THR A 50 -5.04 27.30 -7.50
C THR A 50 -3.58 27.09 -7.07
N MET A 51 -3.33 26.29 -6.03
CA MET A 51 -1.99 26.05 -5.53
C MET A 51 -1.22 25.04 -6.38
N THR A 52 0.11 25.09 -6.28
CA THR A 52 1.00 24.09 -6.88
C THR A 52 0.97 22.80 -6.07
N PHE A 53 0.75 21.68 -6.75
CA PHE A 53 0.86 20.35 -6.18
C PHE A 53 2.05 19.61 -6.80
N LYS A 54 2.77 18.84 -5.97
CA LYS A 54 3.78 17.91 -6.42
C LYS A 54 3.21 16.50 -6.38
N LYS A 55 3.31 15.75 -7.49
CA LYS A 55 2.98 14.32 -7.50
C LYS A 55 3.95 13.57 -6.59
N LYS A 56 3.41 12.75 -5.69
CA LYS A 56 4.13 11.80 -4.85
C LYS A 56 3.64 10.40 -5.23
N SER A 57 4.58 9.51 -5.54
CA SER A 57 4.28 8.12 -5.86
C SER A 57 5.38 7.24 -5.29
N CYS A 58 4.98 6.19 -4.59
CA CYS A 58 5.81 5.03 -4.25
C CYS A 58 4.92 3.78 -4.25
N ASP A 59 5.42 2.68 -3.72
CA ASP A 59 4.67 1.44 -3.50
C ASP A 59 3.43 1.62 -2.60
N LEU A 60 3.51 2.45 -1.56
CA LEU A 60 2.42 2.67 -0.60
C LEU A 60 1.34 3.63 -1.12
N TYR A 61 1.67 4.58 -1.98
CA TYR A 61 0.74 5.64 -2.36
C TYR A 61 1.00 6.24 -3.74
N SER A 62 -0.05 6.85 -4.31
CA SER A 62 0.00 7.75 -5.44
C SER A 62 -0.99 8.88 -5.20
N PHE A 63 -0.51 10.11 -5.03
CA PHE A 63 -1.37 11.31 -4.92
C PHE A 63 -0.57 12.57 -5.18
N SER A 64 -1.22 13.73 -5.25
CA SER A 64 -0.54 15.02 -5.36
C SER A 64 -0.67 15.80 -4.05
N GLN A 65 0.41 16.42 -3.58
CA GLN A 65 0.43 17.14 -2.30
C GLN A 65 0.95 18.57 -2.50
N SER A 66 0.36 19.54 -1.80
CA SER A 66 1.00 20.83 -1.61
C SER A 66 2.21 20.65 -0.71
N SER A 67 3.11 21.64 -0.70
CA SER A 67 4.06 21.77 0.41
C SER A 67 3.33 21.97 1.74
N ASP A 68 3.98 21.61 2.84
CA ASP A 68 3.47 21.81 4.19
C ASP A 68 3.28 23.32 4.47
N PHE A 69 2.11 23.71 4.97
CA PHE A 69 1.78 25.11 5.15
C PHE A 69 2.55 25.75 6.31
N ILE A 70 2.97 25.01 7.32
CA ILE A 70 3.65 25.57 8.49
C ILE A 70 5.17 25.48 8.34
N ARG A 71 5.69 24.31 7.96
CA ARG A 71 7.13 24.05 7.81
C ARG A 71 7.73 24.77 6.60
N SER A 72 6.94 25.04 5.56
CA SER A 72 7.43 25.73 4.37
C SER A 72 7.25 27.25 4.50
N THR A 73 8.34 27.94 4.86
CA THR A 73 8.35 29.39 5.11
C THR A 73 8.23 30.24 3.84
N ASN A 74 8.63 29.72 2.68
CA ASN A 74 8.71 30.47 1.42
C ASN A 74 7.42 30.41 0.58
N ILE A 75 6.29 30.01 1.16
CA ILE A 75 5.05 29.78 0.42
C ILE A 75 4.06 30.88 0.72
N LYS A 76 3.67 31.59 -0.33
CA LYS A 76 2.54 32.52 -0.29
C LYS A 76 1.24 31.71 -0.15
N LYS A 77 0.61 31.83 1.00
CA LYS A 77 -0.66 31.17 1.31
C LYS A 77 -1.82 32.07 0.85
N PRO A 78 -2.86 31.51 0.23
CA PRO A 78 -4.12 32.23 0.07
C PRO A 78 -4.67 32.63 1.44
N LYS A 79 -5.39 33.76 1.50
CA LYS A 79 -5.99 34.28 2.75
C LYS A 79 -6.91 33.24 3.40
N GLU A 80 -7.63 32.49 2.60
CA GLU A 80 -8.54 31.43 3.04
C GLU A 80 -7.78 30.31 3.77
N VAL A 81 -6.57 29.97 3.29
CA VAL A 81 -5.70 28.99 3.96
C VAL A 81 -5.18 29.55 5.28
N GLU A 82 -4.78 30.82 5.32
CA GLU A 82 -4.36 31.47 6.58
C GLU A 82 -5.48 31.48 7.63
N GLN A 83 -6.72 31.78 7.20
CA GLN A 83 -7.90 31.72 8.06
C GLN A 83 -8.18 30.29 8.56
N PHE A 84 -8.03 29.29 7.69
CA PHE A 84 -8.16 27.89 8.08
C PHE A 84 -7.11 27.47 9.11
N LEU A 85 -5.87 27.93 9.00
CA LEU A 85 -4.81 27.60 9.96
C LEU A 85 -5.10 28.18 11.35
N ILE A 86 -5.68 29.38 11.43
CA ILE A 86 -6.13 29.96 12.71
C ILE A 86 -7.25 29.11 13.33
N PHE A 87 -8.20 28.65 12.52
CA PHE A 87 -9.23 27.71 12.96
C PHE A 87 -8.60 26.39 13.44
N LEU A 88 -7.63 25.85 12.70
CA LEU A 88 -6.98 24.59 13.01
C LEU A 88 -6.25 24.63 14.37
N GLU A 89 -5.61 25.75 14.72
CA GLU A 89 -4.99 25.94 16.05
C GLU A 89 -6.04 25.92 17.18
N LYS A 90 -7.22 26.50 16.96
CA LYS A 90 -8.32 26.41 17.93
C LYS A 90 -8.83 24.97 18.06
N ILE A 91 -9.01 24.28 16.95
CA ILE A 91 -9.46 22.88 16.93
C ILE A 91 -8.43 21.96 17.59
N LYS A 92 -7.14 22.20 17.40
CA LYS A 92 -6.07 21.48 18.09
C LYS A 92 -6.24 21.52 19.61
N GLN A 93 -6.52 22.69 20.18
CA GLN A 93 -6.75 22.84 21.63
C GLN A 93 -8.00 22.09 22.09
N ASN A 94 -9.09 22.18 21.33
CA ASN A 94 -10.33 21.46 21.63
C ASN A 94 -10.14 19.93 21.59
N ILE A 95 -9.44 19.42 20.57
CA ILE A 95 -9.12 17.99 20.44
C ILE A 95 -8.20 17.54 21.57
N ALA A 96 -7.22 18.34 21.96
CA ALA A 96 -6.34 18.06 23.10
C ALA A 96 -7.16 17.86 24.39
N ALA A 97 -8.08 18.79 24.67
CA ALA A 97 -8.96 18.70 25.83
C ALA A 97 -9.93 17.51 25.74
N TYR A 98 -10.55 17.28 24.59
CA TYR A 98 -11.51 16.20 24.37
C TYR A 98 -10.89 14.81 24.53
N LEU A 99 -9.66 14.62 24.03
CA LEU A 99 -8.93 13.35 24.12
C LEU A 99 -8.09 13.22 25.40
N GLY A 100 -7.97 14.28 26.20
CA GLY A 100 -7.06 14.32 27.34
C GLY A 100 -5.58 14.16 26.95
N LYS A 101 -5.18 14.66 25.78
CA LYS A 101 -3.79 14.60 25.28
C LYS A 101 -3.10 15.97 25.40
N THR A 102 -1.78 15.98 25.49
CA THR A 102 -0.97 17.21 25.45
C THR A 102 -0.19 17.24 24.14
N PHE A 103 -0.42 18.27 23.32
CA PHE A 103 0.32 18.49 22.08
C PHE A 103 1.42 19.52 22.30
N ASN A 104 2.53 19.37 21.57
CA ASN A 104 3.54 20.43 21.46
C ASN A 104 3.05 21.50 20.46
N ASN A 105 3.88 22.51 20.16
CA ASN A 105 3.50 23.59 19.24
C ASN A 105 3.50 23.18 17.76
N MET A 106 4.01 22.01 17.42
CA MET A 106 4.15 21.58 16.04
C MET A 106 2.82 21.07 15.47
N ILE A 107 2.56 21.46 14.22
CA ILE A 107 1.49 20.91 13.38
C ILE A 107 2.12 20.67 12.02
N SER A 108 1.99 19.46 11.50
CA SER A 108 2.20 19.19 10.07
C SER A 108 0.86 19.33 9.39
N VAL A 109 0.79 20.10 8.31
CA VAL A 109 -0.47 20.35 7.62
C VAL A 109 -0.23 20.65 6.14
N SER A 110 -0.92 19.92 5.28
CA SER A 110 -0.81 20.04 3.83
C SER A 110 -2.16 19.83 3.17
N CYS A 111 -2.28 20.23 1.90
CA CYS A 111 -3.41 19.84 1.07
C CYS A 111 -3.02 18.63 0.22
N SER A 112 -3.84 17.59 0.26
CA SER A 112 -3.72 16.41 -0.60
C SER A 112 -4.83 16.41 -1.65
N LYS A 113 -4.44 16.09 -2.87
CA LYS A 113 -5.31 15.93 -4.04
C LYS A 113 -5.14 14.53 -4.60
N TYR A 114 -6.22 13.77 -4.58
CA TYR A 114 -6.30 12.45 -5.20
C TYR A 114 -7.11 12.57 -6.49
N ASP A 115 -6.44 12.46 -7.64
CA ASP A 115 -7.10 12.42 -8.94
C ASP A 115 -7.52 10.96 -9.26
N HIS A 116 -8.08 10.72 -10.45
CA HIS A 116 -8.43 9.36 -10.88
C HIS A 116 -7.22 8.40 -10.76
N GLY A 117 -7.42 7.25 -10.13
CA GLY A 117 -6.40 6.22 -9.89
C GLY A 117 -5.45 6.49 -8.72
N ASP A 118 -5.62 7.61 -8.00
CA ASP A 118 -4.82 7.91 -6.81
C ASP A 118 -5.35 7.22 -5.56
N TYR A 119 -4.41 6.78 -4.71
CA TYR A 119 -4.67 5.98 -3.51
C TYR A 119 -3.57 6.19 -2.45
N LEU A 120 -3.83 5.73 -1.23
CA LEU A 120 -2.84 5.57 -0.17
C LEU A 120 -3.19 4.27 0.56
N LEU A 121 -2.39 3.22 0.39
CA LEU A 121 -2.68 1.87 0.89
C LEU A 121 -2.61 1.78 2.42
N CYS A 122 -2.97 0.62 2.95
CA CYS A 122 -3.06 0.35 4.38
C CYS A 122 -1.77 0.68 5.15
N HIS A 123 -1.86 1.61 6.11
CA HIS A 123 -0.79 2.07 7.00
C HIS A 123 -1.36 2.50 8.36
N ASP A 124 -0.52 2.82 9.35
CA ASP A 124 -0.96 3.16 10.72
C ASP A 124 -0.48 4.53 11.22
N ASP A 125 0.15 5.32 10.35
CA ASP A 125 0.67 6.67 10.65
C ASP A 125 1.73 6.79 11.77
N ARG A 126 2.24 5.67 12.29
CA ARG A 126 3.22 5.66 13.38
C ARG A 126 4.61 6.08 12.90
N VAL A 127 4.82 7.38 12.83
CA VAL A 127 6.10 8.02 12.50
C VAL A 127 6.40 9.09 13.53
N ASP A 128 7.59 9.00 14.15
CA ASP A 128 8.12 10.00 15.09
C ASP A 128 7.07 10.46 16.11
N ASP A 129 6.91 11.76 16.26
CA ASP A 129 6.16 12.50 17.28
C ASP A 129 4.67 12.74 16.94
N ARG A 130 4.12 12.04 15.93
CA ARG A 130 2.71 12.18 15.51
C ARG A 130 1.79 11.64 16.61
N SER A 131 0.89 12.49 17.13
CA SER A 131 -0.03 12.14 18.22
C SER A 131 -1.46 11.87 17.74
N VAL A 132 -1.98 12.75 16.90
CA VAL A 132 -3.35 12.69 16.36
C VAL A 132 -3.30 13.06 14.89
N ALA A 133 -3.84 12.18 14.04
CA ALA A 133 -4.05 12.46 12.63
C ALA A 133 -5.38 13.20 12.46
N PHE A 134 -5.44 14.12 11.49
CA PHE A 134 -6.67 14.79 11.10
C PHE A 134 -6.80 14.90 9.58
N ILE A 135 -8.05 14.90 9.11
CA ILE A 135 -8.40 15.03 7.70
C ILE A 135 -9.65 15.91 7.61
N TYR A 136 -9.51 17.08 7.02
CA TYR A 136 -10.61 18.00 6.74
C TYR A 136 -11.01 17.91 5.26
N TYR A 137 -12.26 17.51 5.02
CA TYR A 137 -12.77 17.20 3.69
C TYR A 137 -13.44 18.40 3.02
N LEU A 138 -13.11 18.59 1.74
CA LEU A 138 -13.63 19.67 0.89
C LEU A 138 -14.31 19.09 -0.37
N ASN A 139 -15.00 17.96 -0.22
CA ASN A 139 -15.60 17.20 -1.32
C ASN A 139 -17.12 17.34 -1.26
N TYR A 140 -17.67 18.17 -2.15
CA TYR A 140 -19.10 18.45 -2.22
C TYR A 140 -19.83 17.36 -3.00
N ASP A 141 -20.94 16.86 -2.44
CA ASP A 141 -21.77 15.77 -3.00
C ASP A 141 -20.95 14.55 -3.47
N TRP A 142 -19.94 14.15 -2.68
CA TRP A 142 -19.09 13.00 -3.01
C TRP A 142 -19.86 11.69 -2.88
N LEU A 143 -19.92 10.92 -3.95
CA LEU A 143 -20.64 9.66 -4.00
C LEU A 143 -19.78 8.49 -3.50
N PRO A 144 -20.31 7.53 -2.72
CA PRO A 144 -19.53 6.39 -2.24
C PRO A 144 -18.86 5.56 -3.35
N GLU A 145 -19.50 5.42 -4.51
CA GLU A 145 -18.97 4.68 -5.67
C GLU A 145 -17.75 5.34 -6.32
N TRP A 146 -17.47 6.61 -6.01
CA TRP A 146 -16.28 7.32 -6.49
C TRP A 146 -15.00 6.92 -5.77
N GLY A 147 -15.09 6.08 -4.74
CA GLY A 147 -13.96 5.68 -3.92
C GLY A 147 -13.40 6.87 -3.13
N GLY A 148 -12.09 6.88 -2.89
CA GLY A 148 -11.48 7.93 -2.06
C GLY A 148 -11.92 7.93 -0.60
N THR A 149 -12.56 6.85 -0.13
CA THR A 149 -12.99 6.68 1.26
C THR A 149 -11.80 6.54 2.19
N LEU A 150 -11.95 6.98 3.43
CA LEU A 150 -11.05 6.56 4.51
C LEU A 150 -11.54 5.19 4.99
N ASP A 151 -10.79 4.15 4.65
CA ASP A 151 -11.11 2.80 5.05
C ASP A 151 -10.37 2.45 6.34
N VAL A 152 -11.06 1.78 7.25
CA VAL A 152 -10.56 1.39 8.57
C VAL A 152 -10.53 -0.13 8.66
N TYR A 153 -9.38 -0.67 9.08
CA TYR A 153 -9.16 -2.12 9.15
C TYR A 153 -9.37 -2.67 10.55
N SER A 154 -9.88 -3.90 10.63
CA SER A 154 -9.75 -4.74 11.81
C SER A 154 -8.37 -5.40 11.89
N VAL A 155 -8.06 -5.94 13.06
CA VAL A 155 -6.77 -6.56 13.37
C VAL A 155 -6.98 -7.96 13.93
N ASP A 156 -6.08 -8.89 13.60
CA ASP A 156 -6.07 -10.24 14.19
C ASP A 156 -5.32 -10.27 15.54
N ASP A 157 -5.24 -11.46 16.15
CA ASP A 157 -4.51 -11.71 17.40
C ASP A 157 -3.00 -11.43 17.28
N ASN A 158 -2.45 -11.39 16.05
CA ASN A 158 -1.07 -11.01 15.77
C ASN A 158 -0.91 -9.51 15.51
N ASN A 159 -2.00 -8.74 15.62
CA ASN A 159 -2.12 -7.31 15.36
C ASN A 159 -1.79 -6.92 13.91
N CYS A 160 -2.12 -7.78 12.97
CA CYS A 160 -2.01 -7.55 11.55
C CYS A 160 -3.35 -7.09 10.96
N ALA A 161 -3.31 -6.16 10.00
CA ALA A 161 -4.51 -5.70 9.31
C ALA A 161 -5.14 -6.84 8.49
N THR A 162 -6.45 -7.08 8.68
CA THR A 162 -7.15 -8.25 8.11
C THR A 162 -8.22 -7.91 7.09
N GLU A 163 -9.20 -7.10 7.45
CA GLU A 163 -10.31 -6.72 6.56
C GLU A 163 -10.75 -5.27 6.81
N ILE A 164 -11.36 -4.66 5.81
CA ILE A 164 -11.95 -3.33 5.94
C ILE A 164 -13.31 -3.49 6.64
N VAL A 165 -13.45 -2.90 7.83
CA VAL A 165 -14.68 -2.97 8.63
C VAL A 165 -15.49 -1.67 8.59
N LYS A 166 -14.87 -0.57 8.16
CA LYS A 166 -15.56 0.72 7.96
C LYS A 166 -15.01 1.45 6.74
N ASN A 167 -15.91 1.99 5.92
CA ASN A 167 -15.58 2.98 4.89
C ASN A 167 -16.20 4.32 5.28
N ILE A 168 -15.39 5.36 5.42
CA ILE A 168 -15.82 6.71 5.77
C ILE A 168 -15.76 7.57 4.52
N ASN A 169 -16.94 7.97 4.02
CA ASN A 169 -17.07 8.81 2.82
C ASN A 169 -16.57 10.25 3.10
N PRO A 170 -15.81 10.87 2.19
CA PRO A 170 -15.33 12.23 2.41
C PRO A 170 -16.47 13.25 2.26
N GLU A 171 -17.05 13.67 3.38
CA GLU A 171 -18.16 14.62 3.39
C GLU A 171 -17.68 16.08 3.46
N PHE A 172 -18.28 16.95 2.66
CA PHE A 172 -17.94 18.38 2.64
C PHE A 172 -18.03 19.03 4.02
N ASN A 173 -17.01 19.81 4.37
CA ASN A 173 -16.95 20.59 5.61
C ASN A 173 -17.05 19.72 6.87
N SER A 174 -16.42 18.55 6.83
CA SER A 174 -16.27 17.65 7.97
C SER A 174 -14.79 17.40 8.26
N LEU A 175 -14.46 17.23 9.53
CA LEU A 175 -13.13 16.88 10.01
C LEU A 175 -13.19 15.49 10.65
N ILE A 176 -12.39 14.56 10.13
CA ILE A 176 -12.11 13.30 10.79
C ILE A 176 -10.80 13.44 11.58
N PHE A 177 -10.77 12.93 12.80
CA PHE A 177 -9.54 12.82 13.56
C PHE A 177 -9.51 11.51 14.36
N PHE A 178 -8.31 11.00 14.58
CA PHE A 178 -8.07 9.81 15.40
C PHE A 178 -6.70 9.89 16.05
N PRO A 179 -6.55 9.42 17.31
CA PRO A 179 -5.24 9.14 17.88
C PRO A 179 -4.45 8.25 16.92
N VAL A 180 -3.24 8.67 16.56
CA VAL A 180 -2.27 7.71 16.02
C VAL A 180 -1.94 6.83 17.22
N GLU A 181 -2.14 5.51 17.15
CA GLU A 181 -1.85 4.59 18.25
C GLU A 181 -1.43 3.24 17.65
N ARG A 182 -1.40 2.17 18.45
CA ARG A 182 -1.09 0.85 17.89
C ARG A 182 -2.26 0.38 17.04
N TYR A 183 -1.91 -0.13 15.87
CA TYR A 183 -2.83 -0.87 15.00
C TYR A 183 -4.01 -0.02 14.51
N THR A 184 -3.80 1.30 14.41
CA THR A 184 -4.73 2.26 13.79
C THR A 184 -4.66 2.18 12.27
N TYR A 185 -4.80 0.97 11.74
CA TYR A 185 -4.63 0.67 10.31
C TYR A 185 -5.77 1.28 9.49
N HIS A 186 -5.39 2.07 8.49
CA HIS A 186 -6.31 2.74 7.60
C HIS A 186 -5.71 2.97 6.21
N GLN A 187 -6.55 3.27 5.23
CA GLN A 187 -6.13 3.62 3.87
C GLN A 187 -7.03 4.71 3.28
N VAL A 188 -6.57 5.34 2.19
CA VAL A 188 -7.44 6.07 1.26
C VAL A 188 -7.69 5.18 0.06
N ALA A 189 -8.92 4.70 -0.09
CA ALA A 189 -9.34 3.91 -1.24
C ALA A 189 -9.04 4.64 -2.55
N GLU A 190 -8.80 3.89 -3.61
CA GLU A 190 -8.58 4.45 -4.94
C GLU A 190 -9.73 5.39 -5.34
N ASN A 191 -9.41 6.58 -5.82
CA ASN A 191 -10.39 7.47 -6.43
C ASN A 191 -10.69 7.00 -7.85
N THR A 192 -11.88 6.42 -8.06
CA THR A 192 -12.33 5.92 -9.35
C THR A 192 -13.07 6.98 -10.17
N SER A 193 -13.37 8.14 -9.58
CA SER A 193 -14.07 9.23 -10.28
C SER A 193 -13.15 10.06 -11.16
N THR A 194 -13.75 10.88 -12.02
CA THR A 194 -13.05 11.91 -12.80
C THR A 194 -12.84 13.21 -12.00
N PHE A 195 -13.39 13.29 -10.79
CA PHE A 195 -13.27 14.47 -9.93
C PHE A 195 -12.09 14.33 -8.98
N SER A 196 -11.40 15.43 -8.70
CA SER A 196 -10.34 15.43 -7.69
C SER A 196 -10.92 15.45 -6.28
N ARG A 197 -10.52 14.47 -5.46
CA ARG A 197 -10.77 14.49 -4.02
C ARG A 197 -9.75 15.39 -3.34
N ILE A 198 -10.22 16.42 -2.64
CA ILE A 198 -9.40 17.43 -1.96
C ILE A 198 -9.60 17.32 -0.44
N SER A 199 -8.50 17.32 0.30
CA SER A 199 -8.51 17.40 1.76
C SER A 199 -7.34 18.21 2.28
N ILE A 200 -7.53 18.93 3.39
CA ILE A 200 -6.42 19.40 4.22
C ILE A 200 -6.19 18.34 5.29
N ASN A 201 -4.97 17.81 5.39
CA ASN A 201 -4.67 16.73 6.33
C ASN A 201 -3.28 16.90 6.93
N GLY A 202 -3.08 16.22 8.06
CA GLY A 202 -1.82 16.27 8.77
C GLY A 202 -1.91 15.70 10.17
N TRP A 203 -0.99 16.13 11.04
CA TRP A 203 -0.83 15.62 12.39
C TRP A 203 -0.64 16.73 13.41
N PHE A 204 -1.24 16.56 14.58
CA PHE A 204 -0.83 17.24 15.80
C PHE A 204 0.24 16.41 16.49
N HIS A 205 1.31 17.07 16.93
CA HIS A 205 2.50 16.39 17.45
C HIS A 205 2.58 16.49 18.98
N CYS A 206 3.30 15.57 19.60
CA CYS A 206 3.57 15.58 21.04
C CYS A 206 5.02 15.17 21.33
N ASP A 207 5.61 15.70 22.39
CA ASP A 207 7.00 15.36 22.76
C ASP A 207 7.10 13.95 23.37
N ASP A 208 6.04 13.48 24.03
CA ASP A 208 5.97 12.17 24.68
C ASP A 208 4.94 11.26 23.98
N LEU A 209 5.43 10.32 23.18
CA LEU A 209 4.57 9.35 22.49
C LEU A 209 4.01 8.30 23.46
N SER A 210 2.75 7.93 23.23
CA SER A 210 2.08 6.86 24.01
C SER A 210 2.45 5.44 23.58
N TRP A 211 3.18 5.26 22.47
CA TRP A 211 3.72 3.96 22.03
C TRP A 211 5.24 4.01 21.85
N GLN A 212 5.90 2.94 22.30
CA GLN A 212 7.27 2.67 21.90
C GLN A 212 7.27 1.95 20.54
N MET A 213 8.29 2.19 19.71
CA MET A 213 8.48 1.44 18.48
C MET A 213 8.74 -0.03 18.83
N TYR A 214 7.77 -0.91 18.54
CA TYR A 214 7.90 -2.34 18.81
C TYR A 214 8.74 -3.01 17.73
N PRO A 215 9.51 -4.07 18.05
CA PRO A 215 10.01 -4.96 17.02
C PRO A 215 8.80 -5.52 16.26
N TYR A 216 8.77 -5.31 14.95
CA TYR A 216 7.74 -5.77 14.03
C TYR A 216 7.29 -7.20 14.37
N PRO A 217 6.00 -7.46 14.65
CA PRO A 217 5.58 -8.80 15.00
C PRO A 217 5.41 -9.65 13.73
N PHE A 218 5.70 -10.95 13.94
CA PHE A 218 5.45 -12.09 13.05
C PHE A 218 6.32 -12.23 11.79
N LYS A 219 7.36 -13.07 11.88
CA LYS A 219 7.99 -13.68 10.70
C LYS A 219 7.09 -14.81 10.23
N CYS A 220 6.37 -14.60 9.13
CA CYS A 220 5.70 -15.70 8.44
C CYS A 220 6.77 -16.58 7.79
N LEU A 221 6.93 -17.82 8.25
CA LEU A 221 7.85 -18.77 7.61
C LEU A 221 7.19 -19.30 6.35
N SER A 222 7.73 -18.92 5.20
CA SER A 222 7.32 -19.50 3.93
C SER A 222 7.81 -20.95 3.84
N PRO A 223 6.99 -21.90 3.33
CA PRO A 223 7.38 -23.30 3.21
C PRO A 223 8.57 -23.44 2.25
N PHE A 224 9.59 -24.19 2.67
CA PHE A 224 10.82 -24.37 1.91
C PHE A 224 10.96 -25.83 1.47
N TYR A 225 11.19 -26.04 0.17
CA TYR A 225 11.31 -27.37 -0.42
C TYR A 225 12.75 -27.62 -0.86
N THR A 226 13.35 -28.71 -0.37
CA THR A 226 14.63 -29.19 -0.89
C THR A 226 14.43 -29.81 -2.28
N PRO A 227 15.48 -29.84 -3.13
CA PRO A 227 15.39 -30.53 -4.40
C PRO A 227 15.17 -32.02 -4.19
N HIS A 228 14.30 -32.63 -5.01
CA HIS A 228 14.01 -34.06 -4.94
C HIS A 228 14.44 -34.78 -6.23
N ALA A 229 15.04 -35.95 -6.03
CA ALA A 229 15.51 -36.79 -7.11
C ALA A 229 14.35 -37.44 -7.87
N VAL A 230 14.37 -37.28 -9.19
CA VAL A 230 13.44 -37.90 -10.13
C VAL A 230 14.25 -38.55 -11.24
N SER A 231 13.77 -39.67 -11.81
CA SER A 231 14.51 -40.37 -12.86
C SER A 231 14.76 -39.47 -14.07
N ALA A 232 15.98 -39.54 -14.63
CA ALA A 232 16.40 -38.68 -15.74
C ALA A 232 15.44 -38.71 -16.93
N ASN A 233 14.89 -39.89 -17.27
CA ASN A 233 13.90 -40.04 -18.34
C ASN A 233 12.62 -39.27 -18.03
N ARG A 234 12.12 -39.34 -16.80
CA ARG A 234 10.90 -38.63 -16.40
C ARG A 234 11.13 -37.13 -16.39
N CYS A 235 12.27 -36.65 -15.84
CA CYS A 235 12.63 -35.23 -15.88
C CYS A 235 12.71 -34.70 -17.31
N ARG A 236 13.36 -35.45 -18.22
CA ARG A 236 13.48 -35.06 -19.63
C ARG A 236 12.11 -34.98 -20.29
N SER A 237 11.28 -36.00 -20.17
CA SER A 237 9.93 -35.98 -20.75
C SER A 237 9.07 -34.84 -20.21
N VAL A 238 9.20 -34.51 -18.92
CA VAL A 238 8.49 -33.39 -18.29
C VAL A 238 8.95 -32.05 -18.88
N ALA A 239 10.26 -31.81 -18.91
CA ALA A 239 10.83 -30.59 -19.47
C ALA A 239 10.48 -30.43 -20.97
N GLU A 240 10.58 -31.51 -21.75
CA GLU A 240 10.20 -31.54 -23.16
C GLU A 240 8.71 -31.26 -23.39
N MET A 241 7.81 -31.58 -22.45
CA MET A 241 6.40 -31.24 -22.57
C MET A 241 6.13 -29.77 -22.22
N CYS A 242 6.89 -29.19 -21.31
CA CYS A 242 6.59 -27.87 -20.74
C CYS A 242 7.40 -26.71 -21.33
N ILE A 243 8.69 -26.90 -21.50
CA ILE A 243 9.67 -25.85 -21.75
C ILE A 243 10.06 -25.87 -23.24
N GLU A 244 10.33 -24.68 -23.81
CA GLU A 244 10.83 -24.59 -25.18
C GLU A 244 12.24 -25.21 -25.31
N PRO A 245 12.52 -26.04 -26.34
CA PRO A 245 13.77 -26.81 -26.43
C PRO A 245 15.05 -25.97 -26.39
N MET A 246 14.98 -24.71 -26.85
CA MET A 246 16.14 -23.80 -26.80
C MET A 246 16.67 -23.57 -25.37
N PHE A 247 15.82 -23.65 -24.35
CA PHE A 247 16.25 -23.52 -22.95
C PHE A 247 16.95 -24.79 -22.43
N GLU A 248 16.83 -25.91 -23.13
CA GLU A 248 17.58 -27.13 -22.83
C GLU A 248 19.01 -27.09 -23.41
N GLU A 249 19.31 -26.17 -24.33
CA GLU A 249 20.62 -26.04 -24.97
C GLU A 249 21.67 -25.37 -24.04
N PRO A 250 22.82 -26.02 -23.78
CA PRO A 250 23.84 -25.47 -22.87
C PRO A 250 24.36 -24.08 -23.27
N ILE A 251 24.54 -23.84 -24.58
CA ILE A 251 25.01 -22.55 -25.11
C ILE A 251 24.01 -21.44 -24.78
N PHE A 252 22.72 -21.74 -24.83
CA PHE A 252 21.69 -20.76 -24.54
C PHE A 252 21.64 -20.42 -23.04
N ARG A 253 21.77 -21.43 -22.17
CA ARG A 253 21.87 -21.21 -20.72
C ARG A 253 23.12 -20.44 -20.31
N GLU A 254 24.25 -20.67 -20.99
CA GLU A 254 25.46 -19.89 -20.80
C GLU A 254 25.25 -18.42 -21.16
N ALA A 255 24.59 -18.13 -22.29
CA ALA A 255 24.23 -16.76 -22.66
C ALA A 255 23.30 -16.10 -21.64
N ILE A 256 22.30 -16.83 -21.12
CA ILE A 256 21.41 -16.36 -20.03
C ILE A 256 22.25 -15.96 -18.81
N ARG A 257 23.20 -16.80 -18.42
CA ARG A 257 24.09 -16.56 -17.28
C ARG A 257 24.97 -15.35 -17.47
N ASP A 258 25.56 -15.16 -18.64
CA ASP A 258 26.41 -14.02 -18.92
C ASP A 258 25.64 -12.69 -18.80
N THR A 259 24.41 -12.66 -19.32
CA THR A 259 23.51 -11.50 -19.15
C THR A 259 23.13 -11.32 -17.69
N PHE A 260 22.74 -12.38 -16.98
CA PHE A 260 22.35 -12.30 -15.58
C PHE A 260 23.49 -11.81 -14.67
N ILE A 261 24.72 -12.28 -14.87
CA ILE A 261 25.91 -11.82 -14.11
C ILE A 261 26.19 -10.34 -14.37
N LYS A 262 25.99 -9.90 -15.61
CA LYS A 262 26.26 -8.51 -16.02
C LYS A 262 25.20 -7.54 -15.50
N ASP A 263 23.92 -7.88 -15.68
CA ASP A 263 22.81 -6.94 -15.49
C ASP A 263 22.06 -7.17 -14.16
N GLY A 264 22.31 -8.29 -13.47
CA GLY A 264 21.66 -8.67 -12.20
C GLY A 264 20.25 -9.24 -12.36
N PHE A 265 19.71 -9.23 -13.57
CA PHE A 265 18.42 -9.82 -13.93
C PHE A 265 18.43 -10.25 -15.41
N ILE A 266 17.44 -11.04 -15.81
CA ILE A 266 17.18 -11.36 -17.21
C ILE A 266 15.70 -11.69 -17.40
N MET A 267 15.14 -11.31 -18.56
CA MET A 267 13.81 -11.71 -18.97
C MET A 267 13.91 -12.80 -20.05
N CYS A 268 13.33 -13.97 -19.77
CA CYS A 268 13.34 -15.11 -20.66
C CYS A 268 11.98 -15.27 -21.34
N GLU A 269 11.77 -14.54 -22.44
CA GLU A 269 10.55 -14.64 -23.23
C GLU A 269 10.41 -16.04 -23.85
N GLY A 270 9.17 -16.54 -23.92
CA GLY A 270 8.88 -17.85 -24.52
C GLY A 270 9.45 -19.05 -23.75
N PHE A 271 9.66 -18.94 -22.44
CA PHE A 271 10.19 -20.05 -21.64
C PHE A 271 9.32 -21.33 -21.73
N PHE A 272 8.00 -21.18 -21.61
CA PHE A 272 7.06 -22.27 -21.78
C PHE A 272 6.58 -22.38 -23.22
N LYS A 273 6.29 -23.62 -23.65
CA LYS A 273 5.62 -23.87 -24.92
C LYS A 273 4.27 -23.18 -24.96
N SER A 274 3.89 -22.63 -26.12
CA SER A 274 2.61 -21.93 -26.31
C SER A 274 1.41 -22.73 -25.80
N SER A 275 1.32 -24.01 -26.17
CA SER A 275 0.26 -24.92 -25.69
C SER A 275 0.16 -25.01 -24.16
N MET A 276 1.28 -24.92 -23.44
CA MET A 276 1.28 -24.91 -21.98
C MET A 276 0.92 -23.56 -21.40
N VAL A 277 1.36 -22.47 -22.01
CA VAL A 277 0.94 -21.12 -21.62
C VAL A 277 -0.57 -20.99 -21.74
N ASP A 278 -1.16 -21.43 -22.84
CA ASP A 278 -2.61 -21.41 -23.08
C ASP A 278 -3.35 -22.24 -22.03
N HIS A 279 -2.85 -23.46 -21.76
CA HIS A 279 -3.48 -24.35 -20.80
C HIS A 279 -3.43 -23.80 -19.37
N LEU A 280 -2.25 -23.40 -18.89
CA LEU A 280 -2.04 -22.86 -17.55
C LEU A 280 -2.78 -21.54 -17.36
N SER A 281 -2.78 -20.65 -18.36
CA SER A 281 -3.53 -19.40 -18.31
C SER A 281 -5.02 -19.68 -18.13
N ASN A 282 -5.61 -20.57 -18.94
CA ASN A 282 -7.03 -20.92 -18.83
C ASN A 282 -7.38 -21.47 -17.44
N GLU A 283 -6.50 -22.28 -16.84
CA GLU A 283 -6.74 -22.79 -15.49
C GLU A 283 -6.57 -21.70 -14.41
N ILE A 284 -5.52 -20.87 -14.45
CA ILE A 284 -5.27 -19.77 -13.49
C ILE A 284 -6.45 -18.79 -13.49
N PHE A 285 -6.98 -18.47 -14.67
CA PHE A 285 -8.10 -17.55 -14.80
C PHE A 285 -9.46 -18.20 -14.53
N SER A 286 -9.53 -19.54 -14.46
CA SER A 286 -10.76 -20.24 -14.08
C SER A 286 -11.20 -19.91 -12.66
N ASN A 287 -12.51 -19.98 -12.40
CA ASN A 287 -13.10 -19.83 -11.08
C ASN A 287 -13.20 -21.17 -10.31
N ASN A 288 -12.51 -22.21 -10.80
CA ASN A 288 -12.58 -23.56 -10.24
C ASN A 288 -11.60 -23.81 -9.09
N MET A 289 -10.64 -22.89 -8.88
CA MET A 289 -9.70 -22.96 -7.78
C MET A 289 -10.18 -22.15 -6.58
N HIS A 290 -9.87 -22.66 -5.39
CA HIS A 290 -10.17 -21.99 -4.14
C HIS A 290 -9.09 -20.96 -3.80
N TRP A 291 -9.24 -19.77 -4.39
CA TRP A 291 -8.34 -18.65 -4.17
C TRP A 291 -8.53 -18.04 -2.77
N LYS A 292 -7.42 -17.87 -2.04
CA LYS A 292 -7.33 -17.22 -0.74
C LYS A 292 -6.63 -15.87 -0.88
N ILE A 293 -6.95 -14.92 -0.01
CA ILE A 293 -6.23 -13.63 0.04
C ILE A 293 -4.96 -13.78 0.87
N LYS A 294 -3.83 -13.36 0.31
CA LYS A 294 -2.56 -13.26 1.01
C LYS A 294 -2.47 -11.91 1.72
N GLY A 295 -2.34 -11.96 3.04
CA GLY A 295 -2.07 -10.81 3.90
C GLY A 295 -0.68 -10.87 4.57
N PRO A 296 -0.42 -9.99 5.57
CA PRO A 296 -1.36 -9.03 6.13
C PRO A 296 -1.55 -7.81 5.21
N LEU A 297 -2.72 -7.16 5.28
CA LEU A 297 -3.12 -6.15 4.29
C LEU A 297 -2.29 -4.86 4.31
N ASN A 298 -1.59 -4.57 5.41
CA ASN A 298 -0.61 -3.49 5.47
C ASN A 298 0.71 -3.81 4.75
N LYS A 299 0.85 -5.01 4.17
CA LYS A 299 2.07 -5.46 3.48
C LYS A 299 1.80 -6.02 2.09
N LYS A 300 0.73 -6.80 1.95
CA LYS A 300 0.36 -7.47 0.70
C LYS A 300 -1.12 -7.77 0.66
N HIS A 301 -1.64 -7.75 -0.55
CA HIS A 301 -3.01 -8.07 -0.87
C HIS A 301 -3.04 -8.66 -2.29
N TYR A 302 -3.01 -9.98 -2.39
CA TYR A 302 -3.14 -10.68 -3.67
C TYR A 302 -3.75 -12.07 -3.46
N LYS A 303 -4.17 -12.74 -4.53
CA LYS A 303 -4.74 -14.08 -4.43
C LYS A 303 -3.65 -15.14 -4.53
N TYR A 304 -3.74 -16.16 -3.70
CA TYR A 304 -2.92 -17.37 -3.78
C TYR A 304 -3.79 -18.63 -3.60
N VAL A 305 -3.25 -19.78 -3.96
CA VAL A 305 -3.87 -21.09 -3.74
C VAL A 305 -2.86 -22.00 -3.05
N ASP A 306 -3.32 -22.83 -2.11
CA ASP A 306 -2.46 -23.80 -1.46
C ASP A 306 -2.05 -24.90 -2.45
N LEU A 307 -0.80 -25.35 -2.38
CA LEU A 307 -0.23 -26.23 -3.40
C LEU A 307 -0.89 -27.61 -3.44
N ASP A 308 -1.53 -28.06 -2.37
CA ASP A 308 -2.29 -29.30 -2.27
C ASP A 308 -3.70 -29.20 -2.85
N GLU A 309 -4.21 -27.98 -3.03
CA GLU A 309 -5.49 -27.69 -3.70
C GLU A 309 -5.34 -27.49 -5.22
N LEU A 310 -4.12 -27.56 -5.75
CA LEU A 310 -3.84 -27.32 -7.18
C LEU A 310 -4.38 -28.43 -8.10
N PRO A 311 -4.91 -28.07 -9.29
CA PRO A 311 -5.16 -29.03 -10.36
C PRO A 311 -3.89 -29.80 -10.75
N LEU A 312 -4.05 -31.05 -11.22
CA LEU A 312 -2.94 -31.95 -11.54
C LEU A 312 -1.91 -31.34 -12.51
N THR A 313 -2.39 -30.58 -13.47
CA THR A 313 -1.67 -29.85 -14.52
C THR A 313 -0.78 -28.75 -13.96
N MET A 314 -1.28 -27.91 -13.04
CA MET A 314 -0.45 -26.95 -12.32
C MET A 314 0.52 -27.62 -11.35
N LEU A 315 0.02 -28.62 -10.62
CA LEU A 315 0.84 -29.37 -9.66
C LEU A 315 2.00 -30.06 -10.37
N PHE A 316 1.81 -30.50 -11.62
CA PHE A 316 2.85 -31.05 -12.47
C PHE A 316 3.98 -30.05 -12.73
N VAL A 317 3.65 -28.80 -13.10
CA VAL A 317 4.64 -27.72 -13.31
C VAL A 317 5.32 -27.34 -11.99
N VAL A 318 4.55 -27.19 -10.91
CA VAL A 318 5.09 -26.90 -9.57
C VAL A 318 6.07 -27.99 -9.13
N ASN A 319 5.75 -29.25 -9.36
CA ASN A 319 6.63 -30.37 -9.01
C ASN A 319 7.87 -30.44 -9.91
N MET A 320 7.76 -30.09 -11.19
CA MET A 320 8.92 -29.95 -12.08
C MET A 320 9.93 -28.96 -11.51
N LEU A 321 9.47 -27.80 -11.05
CA LEU A 321 10.33 -26.74 -10.46
C LEU A 321 11.04 -27.18 -9.16
N LYS A 322 10.57 -28.24 -8.49
CA LYS A 322 11.18 -28.81 -7.27
C LYS A 322 12.22 -29.90 -7.55
N THR A 323 12.49 -30.24 -8.82
CA THR A 323 13.40 -31.34 -9.18
C THR A 323 14.86 -30.91 -9.22
N ASP A 324 15.78 -31.86 -8.98
CA ASP A 324 17.23 -31.66 -9.15
C ASP A 324 17.59 -31.09 -10.52
N ARG A 325 16.87 -31.52 -11.58
CA ARG A 325 17.10 -31.05 -12.96
C ARG A 325 16.83 -29.56 -13.10
N MET A 326 15.75 -29.05 -12.49
CA MET A 326 15.43 -27.62 -12.54
C MET A 326 16.36 -26.79 -11.66
N PHE A 327 16.80 -27.32 -10.52
CA PHE A 327 17.85 -26.68 -9.73
C PHE A 327 19.15 -26.56 -10.53
N GLN A 328 19.53 -27.62 -11.23
CA GLN A 328 20.66 -27.60 -12.16
C GLN A 328 20.45 -26.58 -13.29
N PHE A 329 19.25 -26.48 -13.86
CA PHE A 329 18.93 -25.46 -14.85
C PHE A 329 19.18 -24.04 -14.30
N PHE A 330 18.65 -23.71 -13.13
CA PHE A 330 18.87 -22.39 -12.52
C PHE A 330 20.34 -22.17 -12.15
N GLN A 331 21.07 -23.21 -11.75
CA GLN A 331 22.49 -23.14 -11.45
C GLN A 331 23.30 -22.82 -12.73
N GLU A 332 22.96 -23.46 -13.84
CA GLU A 332 23.60 -23.20 -15.13
C GLU A 332 23.28 -21.79 -15.65
N CYS A 333 22.08 -21.28 -15.40
CA CYS A 333 21.62 -19.94 -15.80
C CYS A 333 22.07 -18.80 -14.88
N SER A 334 22.50 -19.06 -13.64
CA SER A 334 22.85 -18.00 -12.67
C SER A 334 24.26 -18.11 -12.07
N GLY A 335 24.84 -19.31 -12.10
CA GLY A 335 26.11 -19.61 -11.43
C GLY A 335 25.96 -19.87 -9.92
N PHE A 336 24.75 -19.90 -9.36
CA PHE A 336 24.52 -20.11 -7.94
C PHE A 336 24.19 -21.57 -7.59
N GLU A 337 24.52 -21.95 -6.36
CA GLU A 337 24.03 -23.19 -5.73
C GLU A 337 22.80 -22.88 -4.88
N PHE A 338 21.78 -23.74 -4.96
CA PHE A 338 20.50 -23.52 -4.29
C PHE A 338 20.25 -24.54 -3.19
N LEU A 339 19.89 -24.05 -1.99
CA LEU A 339 19.52 -24.89 -0.84
C LEU A 339 18.12 -25.49 -0.99
N GLY A 340 17.25 -24.83 -1.75
CA GLY A 340 15.84 -25.18 -1.88
C GLY A 340 15.06 -24.06 -2.57
N VAL A 341 13.75 -24.26 -2.68
CA VAL A 341 12.84 -23.36 -3.39
C VAL A 341 11.59 -23.11 -2.55
N ASN A 342 11.09 -21.88 -2.59
CA ASN A 342 9.74 -21.53 -2.18
C ASN A 342 8.93 -21.23 -3.45
N ILE A 343 7.76 -21.84 -3.59
CA ILE A 343 6.89 -21.69 -4.77
C ILE A 343 5.51 -21.26 -4.29
N GLU A 344 4.98 -20.22 -4.90
CA GLU A 344 3.62 -19.76 -4.71
C GLU A 344 2.95 -19.58 -6.07
N VAL A 345 1.69 -20.02 -6.19
CA VAL A 345 0.84 -19.75 -7.36
C VAL A 345 -0.05 -18.57 -7.00
N GLN A 346 0.11 -17.48 -7.74
CA GLN A 346 -0.52 -16.20 -7.45
C GLN A 346 -1.48 -15.78 -8.57
N ARG A 347 -2.49 -14.98 -8.22
CA ARG A 347 -3.37 -14.28 -9.16
C ARG A 347 -3.50 -12.81 -8.78
N TRP A 348 -3.21 -11.95 -9.76
CA TRP A 348 -3.20 -10.50 -9.62
C TRP A 348 -4.36 -9.86 -10.39
N HIS A 349 -5.01 -8.86 -9.81
CA HIS A 349 -6.07 -8.06 -10.42
C HIS A 349 -6.05 -6.63 -9.87
N GLY A 350 -6.82 -5.72 -10.47
CA GLY A 350 -6.94 -4.34 -9.97
C GLY A 350 -7.26 -4.30 -8.46
N GLY A 351 -6.52 -3.49 -7.72
CA GLY A 351 -6.59 -3.38 -6.25
C GLY A 351 -5.72 -4.40 -5.48
N HIS A 352 -5.01 -5.30 -6.17
CA HIS A 352 -3.95 -6.09 -5.55
C HIS A 352 -2.63 -5.32 -5.50
N TYR A 353 -1.84 -5.58 -4.45
CA TYR A 353 -0.57 -4.90 -4.24
C TYR A 353 0.37 -5.71 -3.34
N MET A 354 1.63 -5.33 -3.36
CA MET A 354 2.63 -5.69 -2.36
C MET A 354 3.54 -4.48 -2.17
N VAL A 355 3.71 -4.05 -0.91
CA VAL A 355 4.61 -2.95 -0.57
C VAL A 355 5.97 -3.48 -0.16
N SER A 356 6.98 -2.61 -0.13
CA SER A 356 8.33 -2.93 0.33
C SER A 356 8.30 -3.52 1.73
N GLY A 357 9.08 -4.58 1.95
CA GLY A 357 9.00 -5.38 3.17
C GLY A 357 7.84 -6.39 3.21
N GLY A 358 7.01 -6.50 2.17
CA GLY A 358 5.94 -7.50 2.10
C GLY A 358 6.41 -8.95 1.86
N ASN A 359 7.66 -9.12 1.40
CA ASN A 359 8.34 -10.41 1.21
C ASN A 359 8.97 -10.98 2.49
N ASP A 360 8.38 -10.70 3.65
CA ASP A 360 8.80 -11.28 4.92
C ASP A 360 8.86 -12.81 4.87
N GLY A 361 9.80 -13.39 5.61
CA GLY A 361 9.98 -14.85 5.72
C GLY A 361 11.25 -15.38 5.07
N LEU A 362 11.92 -14.59 4.24
CA LEU A 362 13.20 -14.93 3.60
C LEU A 362 14.40 -14.21 4.24
N ALA A 363 14.19 -13.54 5.38
CA ALA A 363 15.23 -12.81 6.08
C ALA A 363 16.41 -13.73 6.46
N GLY A 364 17.61 -13.34 6.03
CA GLY A 364 18.85 -14.11 6.24
C GLY A 364 19.24 -15.02 5.08
N PHE A 365 18.45 -15.11 4.00
CA PHE A 365 18.79 -15.81 2.78
C PHE A 365 19.15 -14.83 1.66
N ASN A 366 20.11 -15.23 0.82
CA ASN A 366 20.28 -14.64 -0.51
C ASN A 366 19.29 -15.35 -1.44
N VAL A 367 18.42 -14.59 -2.11
CA VAL A 367 17.28 -15.14 -2.86
C VAL A 367 17.44 -14.82 -4.34
N LEU A 368 17.30 -15.84 -5.20
CA LEU A 368 17.02 -15.65 -6.62
C LEU A 368 15.50 -15.67 -6.80
N SER A 369 14.93 -14.53 -7.16
CA SER A 369 13.49 -14.44 -7.46
C SER A 369 13.23 -14.81 -8.91
N VAL A 370 12.33 -15.76 -9.14
CA VAL A 370 11.90 -16.20 -10.47
C VAL A 370 10.39 -15.97 -10.58
N TYR A 371 9.96 -15.20 -11.59
CA TYR A 371 8.55 -14.97 -11.88
C TYR A 371 8.21 -15.63 -13.20
N LEU A 372 7.17 -16.46 -13.18
CA LEU A 372 6.64 -17.14 -14.35
C LEU A 372 5.25 -16.56 -14.61
N PHE A 373 5.16 -15.69 -15.60
CA PHE A 373 3.92 -15.00 -15.95
C PHE A 373 3.11 -15.85 -16.94
N PHE A 374 1.85 -16.07 -16.60
CA PHE A 374 0.88 -16.79 -17.42
C PHE A 374 -0.30 -15.86 -17.69
N SER A 375 -0.13 -14.97 -18.66
CA SER A 375 -1.12 -13.98 -19.04
C SER A 375 -1.47 -14.12 -20.53
N GLN A 376 -2.40 -15.02 -20.86
CA GLN A 376 -3.29 -14.72 -21.98
C GLN A 376 -4.35 -13.73 -21.48
N CYS A 377 -4.00 -12.45 -21.41
CA CYS A 377 -5.00 -11.42 -21.13
C CYS A 377 -6.00 -11.38 -22.29
N PHE A 378 -7.30 -11.49 -21.98
CA PHE A 378 -8.32 -10.92 -22.85
C PHE A 378 -8.27 -9.39 -22.69
N GLY A 379 -7.30 -8.74 -23.35
CA GLY A 379 -7.04 -7.30 -23.26
C GLY A 379 -5.55 -6.97 -23.33
N GLU A 380 -5.22 -5.72 -23.67
CA GLU A 380 -3.84 -5.21 -23.59
C GLU A 380 -3.50 -4.90 -22.13
N MET A 381 -2.34 -5.37 -21.63
CA MET A 381 -1.74 -4.77 -20.44
C MET A 381 -1.41 -3.33 -20.80
N SER A 382 -2.07 -2.39 -20.13
CA SER A 382 -1.88 -0.97 -20.36
C SER A 382 -0.55 -0.55 -19.74
N ASP A 383 0.39 -0.02 -20.55
CA ASP A 383 1.58 0.68 -20.05
C ASP A 383 1.22 1.91 -19.18
N ALA A 384 -0.05 2.34 -19.17
CA ALA A 384 -0.54 3.45 -18.36
C ALA A 384 -1.01 3.02 -16.94
N ASN A 385 -1.23 1.72 -16.72
CA ASN A 385 -1.64 1.19 -15.42
C ASN A 385 -0.38 0.67 -14.71
N LYS A 386 -0.12 1.13 -13.48
CA LYS A 386 1.09 0.87 -12.70
C LYS A 386 1.14 -0.57 -12.15
N ASP A 387 1.02 -1.57 -13.01
CA ASP A 387 1.03 -3.00 -12.66
C ASP A 387 2.45 -3.61 -12.73
N ASP A 388 3.49 -2.75 -12.80
CA ASP A 388 4.88 -3.14 -12.94
C ASP A 388 5.49 -3.71 -11.65
N LEU A 389 6.37 -4.72 -11.80
CA LEU A 389 7.21 -5.20 -10.71
C LEU A 389 8.44 -4.28 -10.56
N HIS A 390 8.55 -3.63 -9.41
CA HIS A 390 9.70 -2.77 -9.11
C HIS A 390 10.62 -3.41 -8.06
N TYR A 391 11.92 -3.44 -8.36
CA TYR A 391 12.96 -3.69 -7.37
C TYR A 391 13.56 -2.36 -6.94
N VAL A 392 13.55 -2.10 -5.64
CA VAL A 392 14.17 -0.92 -5.05
C VAL A 392 15.30 -1.39 -4.13
N PHE A 393 16.47 -0.79 -4.26
CA PHE A 393 17.57 -1.05 -3.34
C PHE A 393 17.20 -0.51 -1.96
N GLU A 394 17.21 -1.38 -0.95
CA GLU A 394 17.16 -0.95 0.45
C GLU A 394 18.57 -0.47 0.82
N GLU A 395 18.74 0.82 1.11
CA GLU A 395 19.98 1.31 1.69
C GLU A 395 20.13 0.68 3.08
N LYS A 396 21.02 -0.32 3.19
CA LYS A 396 21.51 -0.82 4.49
C LYS A 396 22.02 0.39 5.28
N ASP A 397 21.46 0.58 6.47
CA ASP A 397 21.73 1.69 7.39
C ASP A 397 21.11 3.05 7.00
N THR A 398 19.93 3.05 6.36
CA THR A 398 19.06 4.23 6.41
C THR A 398 18.57 4.44 7.85
N LEU A 399 19.25 5.33 8.56
CA LEU A 399 18.61 6.09 9.63
C LEU A 399 17.26 6.58 9.10
N THR A 400 16.19 6.34 9.86
CA THR A 400 14.86 6.92 9.71
C THR A 400 14.96 8.27 8.99
N PRO A 401 14.18 8.53 7.93
CA PRO A 401 14.33 9.77 7.17
C PRO A 401 14.19 10.97 8.11
N VAL A 402 15.32 11.58 8.43
CA VAL A 402 15.39 12.85 9.13
C VAL A 402 14.86 13.89 8.15
N ASN A 403 13.63 14.34 8.41
CA ASN A 403 12.95 15.46 7.75
C ASN A 403 12.59 15.26 6.26
N ILE A 404 11.30 15.01 6.00
CA ILE A 404 10.57 15.61 4.87
C ILE A 404 9.27 16.21 5.41
#